data_AF-A0A2H0U9C2-F1
#
_entry.id   AF-A0A2H0U9C2-F1
#
_cell.length_a   1.000
_cell.length_b   1.000
_cell.length_c   1.000
_cell.angle_alpha   90.00
_cell.angle_beta   90.00
_cell.angle_gamma   90.00
#
_symmetry.space_group_name_H-M   'P 1'
#
loop_
_entity.id
_entity.type
_entity.pdbx_description
1 polymer ?
#
loop_
_entity_poly.entity_id
_entity_poly.type
_entity_poly.pdbx_seq_one_letter_code
_entity_poly.pdbx_strand_id
1 'polypeptide(L)'
;MEWILLIGRILFGGFFLMGGAMHFMNLSMMTEYARMKGAPSPKLSVALSGLVIMLAGLGVILGVFPDLSLLVLAAFLIVITPIMHAFWKMDDPTIKMLEMQHFLKNMALLGAALALYTLSSGWPLSLSL
;
A
#
# COMPACT_ATOMS: atom_id res chain seq x y z
N MET A 1 8.53 -24.68 -2.14
CA MET A 1 8.78 -23.33 -1.60
C MET A 1 8.42 -22.23 -2.61
N GLU A 2 8.77 -22.36 -3.89
CA GLU A 2 8.52 -21.36 -4.94
C GLU A 2 7.04 -20.94 -5.05
N TRP A 3 6.12 -21.90 -5.11
CA TRP A 3 4.68 -21.64 -5.18
C TRP A 3 4.13 -20.92 -3.94
N ILE A 4 4.67 -21.22 -2.76
CA ILE A 4 4.26 -20.57 -1.49
C ILE A 4 4.67 -19.10 -1.52
N LEU A 5 5.90 -18.82 -1.95
CA LEU A 5 6.39 -17.45 -2.12
C LEU A 5 5.59 -16.70 -3.20
N LEU A 6 5.27 -17.34 -4.33
CA LEU A 6 4.44 -16.76 -5.38
C LEU A 6 3.05 -16.40 -4.86
N ILE A 7 2.38 -17.31 -4.14
CA ILE A 7 1.07 -17.04 -3.53
C ILE A 7 1.19 -15.87 -2.53
N GLY A 8 2.24 -15.86 -1.70
CA GLY A 8 2.49 -14.77 -0.76
C GLY A 8 2.64 -13.41 -1.46
N ARG A 9 3.43 -13.35 -2.53
CA ARG A 9 3.61 -12.15 -3.38
C ARG A 9 2.32 -11.72 -4.05
N ILE A 10 1.52 -12.67 -4.56
CA ILE A 10 0.23 -12.38 -5.19
C ILE A 10 -0.74 -11.77 -4.18
N LEU A 11 -0.83 -12.34 -2.98
CA LEU A 11 -1.72 -11.82 -1.93
C LEU A 11 -1.26 -10.44 -1.45
N PHE A 12 0.04 -10.29 -1.15
CA PHE A 12 0.62 -9.03 -0.68
C PHE A 12 0.56 -7.94 -1.76
N GLY A 13 1.12 -8.19 -2.94
CA GLY A 13 1.11 -7.24 -4.05
C GLY A 13 -0.30 -6.98 -4.59
N GLY A 14 -1.17 -7.99 -4.58
CA GLY A 14 -2.57 -7.89 -4.98
C GLY A 14 -3.38 -6.92 -4.10
N PHE A 15 -3.07 -6.86 -2.81
CA PHE A 15 -3.66 -5.85 -1.92
C PHE A 15 -3.38 -4.42 -2.43
N PHE A 16 -2.14 -4.11 -2.80
CA PHE A 16 -1.77 -2.78 -3.31
C PHE A 16 -2.25 -2.53 -4.73
N LEU A 17 -2.22 -3.56 -5.59
CA LEU A 17 -2.76 -3.47 -6.96
C LEU A 17 -4.24 -3.11 -6.93
N MET A 18 -5.04 -3.82 -6.13
CA MET A 18 -6.45 -3.54 -5.94
C MET A 18 -6.68 -2.19 -5.24
N GLY A 19 -5.88 -1.89 -4.21
CA GLY A 19 -5.90 -0.60 -3.53
C GLY A 19 -5.69 0.57 -4.50
N GLY A 20 -4.70 0.47 -5.38
CA GLY A 20 -4.39 1.46 -6.40
C GLY A 20 -5.50 1.59 -7.45
N ALA A 21 -6.04 0.48 -7.95
CA ALA A 21 -7.19 0.50 -8.85
C ALA A 21 -8.41 1.21 -8.22
N MET A 22 -8.67 0.96 -6.93
CA MET A 22 -9.75 1.63 -6.20
C MET A 22 -9.55 3.16 -6.07
N HIS A 23 -8.31 3.68 -6.10
CA HIS A 23 -8.08 5.13 -6.12
C HIS A 23 -8.62 5.78 -7.39
N PHE A 24 -8.61 5.07 -8.52
CA PHE A 24 -9.16 5.56 -9.78
C PHE A 24 -10.66 5.30 -9.89
N MET A 25 -11.12 4.11 -9.49
CA MET A 25 -12.55 3.76 -9.53
C MET A 25 -13.40 4.61 -8.57
N ASN A 26 -12.85 4.97 -7.41
CA ASN A 26 -13.53 5.74 -6.38
C ASN A 26 -12.92 7.14 -6.19
N LEU A 27 -12.34 7.71 -7.25
CA LEU A 27 -11.54 8.94 -7.19
C LEU A 27 -12.26 10.09 -6.48
N SER A 28 -13.56 10.29 -6.73
CA SER A 28 -14.33 11.36 -6.09
C SER A 28 -14.43 11.18 -4.57
N MET A 29 -14.82 9.98 -4.12
CA MET A 29 -14.97 9.65 -2.71
C MET A 29 -13.63 9.71 -1.97
N MET A 30 -12.56 9.15 -2.56
CA MET A 30 -11.23 9.19 -1.96
C MET A 30 -10.63 10.60 -1.94
N THR A 31 -10.93 11.43 -2.94
CA THR A 31 -10.55 12.85 -2.96
C THR A 31 -11.18 13.59 -1.79
N GLU A 32 -12.45 13.33 -1.47
CA GLU A 32 -13.11 13.94 -0.31
C GLU A 32 -12.49 13.47 1.00
N TYR A 33 -12.27 12.17 1.14
CA TYR A 33 -11.61 11.63 2.33
C TYR A 33 -10.19 12.23 2.52
N ALA A 34 -9.40 12.33 1.46
CA ALA A 34 -8.08 12.96 1.49
C ALA A 34 -8.15 14.46 1.84
N ARG A 35 -9.17 15.17 1.36
CA ARG A 35 -9.41 16.59 1.71
C ARG A 35 -9.67 16.74 3.20
N MET A 36 -10.51 15.88 3.78
CA MET A 36 -10.79 15.89 5.22
C MET A 36 -9.54 15.61 6.07
N LYS A 37 -8.58 14.85 5.54
CA LYS A 37 -7.29 14.56 6.18
C LYS A 37 -6.22 15.64 5.94
N GLY A 38 -6.55 16.69 5.18
CA GLY A 38 -5.64 17.81 4.91
C GLY A 38 -4.58 17.52 3.85
N ALA A 39 -4.80 16.56 2.95
CA ALA A 39 -3.86 16.26 1.88
C ALA A 39 -3.69 17.47 0.93
N PRO A 40 -2.45 17.80 0.50
CA PRO A 40 -2.24 18.84 -0.50
C PRO A 40 -2.84 18.38 -1.84
N SER A 41 -3.50 19.27 -2.58
CA SER A 41 -4.12 18.97 -3.88
C SER A 41 -4.82 17.59 -3.90
N PRO A 42 -5.90 17.38 -3.13
CA PRO A 42 -6.41 16.04 -2.77
C PRO A 42 -6.61 15.08 -3.95
N LYS A 43 -7.17 15.56 -5.07
CA LYS A 43 -7.39 14.74 -6.26
C LYS A 43 -6.09 14.24 -6.89
N LEU A 44 -5.08 15.11 -6.95
CA LEU A 44 -3.76 14.76 -7.47
C LEU A 44 -3.04 13.81 -6.51
N SER A 45 -3.11 14.07 -5.21
CA SER A 45 -2.54 13.18 -4.20
C SER A 45 -3.11 11.76 -4.29
N VAL A 46 -4.43 11.62 -4.42
CA VAL A 46 -5.10 10.32 -4.60
C VAL A 46 -4.70 9.65 -5.92
N ALA A 47 -4.66 10.39 -7.03
CA ALA A 47 -4.26 9.82 -8.32
C ALA A 47 -2.81 9.33 -8.31
N LEU A 48 -1.88 10.12 -7.73
CA LEU A 48 -0.47 9.76 -7.63
C LEU A 48 -0.24 8.60 -6.67
N SER A 49 -0.84 8.62 -5.48
CA SER A 49 -0.73 7.50 -4.53
C SER A 49 -1.29 6.22 -5.15
N GLY A 50 -2.44 6.32 -5.82
CA GLY A 50 -3.06 5.23 -6.55
C GLY A 50 -2.12 4.63 -7.60
N LEU A 51 -1.51 5.45 -8.44
CA LEU A 51 -0.57 4.99 -9.46
C LEU A 51 0.65 4.30 -8.85
N VAL A 52 1.26 4.92 -7.82
CA VAL A 52 2.47 4.42 -7.16
C VAL A 52 2.23 3.04 -6.55
N ILE A 53 1.17 2.88 -5.74
CA ILE A 53 0.90 1.59 -5.09
C ILE A 53 0.44 0.53 -6.09
N MET A 54 -0.25 0.93 -7.16
CA MET A 54 -0.70 0.01 -8.20
C MET A 54 0.50 -0.59 -8.95
N LEU A 55 1.43 0.26 -9.39
CA LEU A 55 2.62 -0.16 -10.12
C LEU A 55 3.58 -0.95 -9.22
N ALA A 56 3.81 -0.51 -7.99
CA ALA A 56 4.68 -1.23 -7.06
C ALA A 56 4.06 -2.59 -6.65
N GLY A 57 2.74 -2.64 -6.43
CA GLY A 57 2.02 -3.90 -6.20
C GLY A 57 2.15 -4.86 -7.37
N LEU A 58 2.03 -4.37 -8.61
CA LEU A 58 2.25 -5.16 -9.82
C LEU A 58 3.70 -5.66 -9.93
N GLY A 59 4.68 -4.82 -9.63
CA GLY A 59 6.11 -5.18 -9.59
C GLY A 59 6.38 -6.34 -8.63
N VAL A 60 5.80 -6.33 -7.42
CA VAL A 60 5.89 -7.44 -6.46
C VAL A 60 5.27 -8.73 -7.03
N ILE A 61 4.09 -8.65 -7.64
CA ILE A 61 3.41 -9.82 -8.20
C ILE A 61 4.27 -10.47 -9.28
N LEU A 62 4.73 -9.66 -10.24
CA LEU A 62 5.50 -10.09 -11.41
C LEU A 62 6.97 -10.39 -11.10
N GLY A 63 7.46 -9.99 -9.93
CA GLY A 63 8.88 -10.09 -9.57
C GLY A 63 9.79 -9.14 -10.34
N VAL A 64 9.24 -8.04 -10.87
CA VAL A 64 9.99 -7.00 -11.59
C VAL A 64 10.51 -5.98 -10.58
N PHE A 65 11.83 -5.79 -10.52
CA PHE A 65 12.51 -4.94 -9.52
C PHE A 65 11.89 -5.10 -8.12
N PRO A 66 11.89 -6.32 -7.55
CA PRO A 66 11.12 -6.64 -6.35
C PRO A 66 11.61 -5.86 -5.13
N ASP A 67 12.91 -5.66 -5.03
CA ASP A 67 13.57 -4.81 -4.03
C ASP A 67 13.04 -3.37 -4.07
N LEU A 68 13.07 -2.72 -5.24
CA LEU A 68 12.58 -1.37 -5.44
C LEU A 68 11.07 -1.27 -5.17
N SER A 69 10.29 -2.22 -5.68
CA SER A 69 8.83 -2.27 -5.50
C SER A 69 8.46 -2.34 -4.01
N LEU A 70 9.15 -3.18 -3.24
CA LEU A 70 8.92 -3.32 -1.81
C LEU A 70 9.36 -2.06 -1.03
N LEU A 71 10.48 -1.45 -1.40
CA LEU A 71 10.94 -0.20 -0.77
C LEU A 71 9.98 0.96 -1.04
N VAL A 72 9.43 1.06 -2.26
CA VAL A 72 8.42 2.06 -2.60
C VAL A 72 7.16 1.88 -1.76
N LEU A 73 6.66 0.64 -1.62
CA LEU A 73 5.50 0.35 -0.78
C LEU A 73 5.79 0.64 0.70
N ALA A 74 6.97 0.28 1.20
CA ALA A 74 7.38 0.56 2.57
C ALA A 74 7.45 2.07 2.84
N ALA A 75 8.10 2.84 1.95
CA ALA A 75 8.19 4.29 2.05
C ALA A 75 6.79 4.94 2.01
N PHE A 76 5.93 4.50 1.09
CA PHE A 76 4.54 4.96 1.01
C PHE A 76 3.81 4.73 2.33
N LEU A 77 3.87 3.51 2.89
CA LEU A 77 3.20 3.16 4.14
C LEU A 77 3.73 3.98 5.33
N ILE A 78 5.03 4.18 5.44
CA ILE A 78 5.64 4.99 6.52
C ILE A 78 5.11 6.43 6.48
N VAL A 79 5.00 7.01 5.29
CA VAL A 79 4.55 8.40 5.13
C VAL A 79 3.04 8.53 5.30
N ILE A 80 2.25 7.70 4.61
CA ILE A 80 0.80 7.91 4.49
C ILE A 80 0.04 7.49 5.74
N THR A 81 0.51 6.46 6.45
CA THR A 81 -0.21 5.85 7.57
C THR A 81 -0.44 6.82 8.73
N PRO A 82 0.56 7.55 9.25
CA PRO A 82 0.34 8.53 10.30
C PRO A 82 -0.42 9.78 9.83
N ILE A 83 -0.56 10.02 8.53
CA ILE A 83 -1.32 11.15 7.98
C ILE A 83 -2.80 10.76 7.87
N MET A 84 -3.08 9.68 7.15
CA MET A 84 -4.45 9.27 6.83
C MET A 84 -5.14 8.57 8.00
N HIS A 85 -4.39 7.81 8.80
CA HIS A 85 -4.92 6.95 9.85
C HIS A 85 -4.44 7.34 11.25
N ALA A 86 -4.33 8.65 11.50
CA ALA A 86 -3.99 9.23 12.80
C ALA A 86 -5.11 9.04 13.84
N PHE A 87 -5.40 7.80 14.23
CA PHE A 87 -6.51 7.45 15.12
C PHE A 87 -6.46 8.15 16.48
N TRP A 88 -5.26 8.51 16.96
CA TRP A 88 -5.07 9.27 18.19
C TRP A 88 -5.62 10.71 18.14
N LYS A 89 -5.97 11.23 16.95
CA LYS A 89 -6.59 12.55 16.76
C LYS A 89 -8.12 12.49 16.68
N MET A 90 -8.74 11.31 16.80
CA MET A 90 -10.18 11.13 16.67
C MET A 90 -10.84 11.13 18.06
N ASP A 91 -11.85 11.97 18.25
CA ASP A 91 -12.63 12.04 19.49
C ASP A 91 -13.78 11.03 19.51
N ASP A 92 -14.46 10.85 18.37
CA ASP A 92 -15.53 9.87 18.25
C ASP A 92 -14.98 8.43 18.40
N PRO A 93 -15.50 7.62 19.34
CA PRO A 93 -14.98 6.28 19.61
C PRO A 93 -15.07 5.32 18.41
N THR A 94 -16.12 5.43 17.61
CA THR A 94 -16.35 4.55 16.46
C THR A 94 -15.37 4.88 15.33
N ILE A 95 -15.19 6.17 15.02
CA ILE A 95 -14.22 6.63 14.03
C ILE A 95 -12.79 6.29 14.49
N LYS A 96 -12.48 6.50 15.78
CA LYS A 96 -11.17 6.15 16.36
C LYS A 96 -10.83 4.68 16.17
N MET A 97 -11.78 3.78 16.44
CA MET A 97 -11.59 2.34 16.25
C MET A 97 -11.33 1.99 14.78
N LEU A 98 -12.12 2.55 13.86
CA LEU A 98 -11.95 2.34 12.41
C LEU A 98 -10.56 2.80 11.93
N GLU A 99 -10.15 4.00 12.30
CA GLU A 99 -8.84 4.54 11.92
C GLU A 99 -7.69 3.72 12.54
N MET A 100 -7.86 3.22 13.77
CA MET A 100 -6.87 2.35 14.41
C MET A 100 -6.73 1.02 13.65
N GLN A 101 -7.82 0.43 13.19
CA GLN A 101 -7.77 -0.78 12.36
C GLN A 101 -7.03 -0.54 11.04
N HIS A 102 -7.28 0.59 10.38
CA HIS A 102 -6.55 0.95 9.16
C HIS A 102 -5.06 1.20 9.42
N PHE A 103 -4.72 1.86 10.52
CA PHE A 103 -3.35 2.05 10.95
C PHE A 103 -2.63 0.71 11.17
N LEU A 104 -3.22 -0.19 11.96
CA LEU A 104 -2.63 -1.50 12.27
C LEU A 104 -2.50 -2.39 11.02
N LYS A 105 -3.49 -2.37 10.13
CA LYS A 105 -3.40 -3.03 8.82
C LYS A 105 -2.20 -2.54 8.02
N ASN A 106 -2.01 -1.21 7.94
CA ASN A 106 -0.86 -0.65 7.23
C ASN A 106 0.48 -0.99 7.90
N MET A 107 0.54 -1.04 9.24
CA MET A 107 1.74 -1.47 9.95
C MET A 107 2.07 -2.95 9.70
N ALA A 108 1.07 -3.82 9.65
CA ALA A 108 1.26 -5.22 9.30
C ALA A 108 1.77 -5.38 7.85
N LEU A 109 1.21 -4.61 6.91
CA LEU A 109 1.68 -4.57 5.53
C LEU A 109 3.11 -4.01 5.41
N LEU A 110 3.47 -3.01 6.21
CA LEU A 110 4.85 -2.49 6.25
C LEU A 110 5.81 -3.58 6.74
N GLY A 111 5.46 -4.27 7.83
CA GLY A 111 6.23 -5.41 8.32
C GLY A 111 6.40 -6.50 7.26
N ALA A 112 5.33 -6.84 6.54
CA ALA A 112 5.38 -7.79 5.44
C ALA A 112 6.27 -7.30 4.28
N ALA A 113 6.20 -6.01 3.91
CA ALA A 113 7.04 -5.41 2.88
C ALA A 113 8.53 -5.55 3.23
N LEU A 114 8.90 -5.21 4.48
CA LEU A 114 10.27 -5.29 4.98
C LEU A 114 10.76 -6.74 5.08
N ALA A 115 9.91 -7.66 5.51
CA ALA A 115 10.24 -9.09 5.56
C ALA A 115 10.41 -9.69 4.15
N LEU A 116 9.56 -9.32 3.19
CA LEU A 116 9.71 -9.74 1.80
C LEU A 116 10.95 -9.13 1.14
N TYR A 117 11.34 -7.92 1.57
CA TYR A 117 12.51 -7.23 1.02
C TYR A 117 13.80 -7.99 1.32
N THR A 118 13.94 -8.58 2.52
CA THR A 118 15.11 -9.42 2.84
C THR A 118 15.18 -10.69 2.00
N LEU A 119 14.06 -11.09 1.39
CA LEU A 119 13.96 -12.26 0.52
C LEU A 119 14.00 -11.91 -0.97
N SER A 120 14.09 -10.62 -1.33
CA SER A 120 13.85 -10.12 -2.70
C SER A 120 14.90 -10.54 -3.74
N SER A 121 16.08 -10.98 -3.30
CA SER A 121 17.14 -11.45 -4.20
C SER A 121 16.77 -12.79 -4.85
N GLY A 122 16.68 -12.81 -6.17
CA GLY A 122 16.53 -14.06 -6.94
C GLY A 122 15.18 -14.75 -6.77
N TRP A 123 14.08 -13.97 -6.65
CA TRP A 123 12.74 -14.54 -6.55
C TRP A 123 12.45 -15.54 -7.70
N PRO A 124 12.04 -16.78 -7.40
CA PRO A 124 11.63 -17.74 -8.41
C PRO A 124 10.39 -17.24 -9.16
N LEU A 125 10.24 -17.67 -10.42
CA LEU A 125 9.09 -17.31 -11.27
C LEU A 125 8.89 -15.78 -11.41
N SER A 126 10.00 -15.03 -11.47
CA SER A 126 10.01 -13.59 -11.75
C SER A 126 10.17 -13.35 -13.25
N LEU A 127 9.55 -12.29 -13.77
CA LEU A 127 9.79 -11.84 -15.13
C LEU A 127 11.18 -11.18 -15.21
N SER A 128 12.00 -11.65 -16.15
CA SER A 128 13.28 -11.03 -16.51
C SER A 128 13.02 -9.88 -17.48
N LEU A 129 13.24 -8.64 -17.00
CA LEU A 129 13.23 -7.42 -17.82
C LEU A 129 14.64 -6.82 -17.87
#